data_AF-A0A9P4TZ59-F1
#
_entry.id   AF-A0A9P4TZ59-F1
#
_cell.length_a   1.000
_cell.length_b   1.000
_cell.length_c   1.000
_cell.angle_alpha   90.00
_cell.angle_beta   90.00
_cell.angle_gamma   90.00
#
_symmetry.space_group_name_H-M   'P 1'
#
loop_
_entity.id
_entity.type
_entity.pdbx_description
1 polymer ?
#
loop_
_entity_poly.entity_id
_entity_poly.type
_entity_poly.pdbx_seq_one_letter_code
_entity_poly.pdbx_strand_id
1 'polypeptide(L)'
;CSACKKTENEIHLLRCGKCKSILYCTPECQQTHWETHKPLCSSPQTRRIVGYNKPFHGLRNNTWLKGRPELDVFTLLIDVYRLRMSDAGQATDEAGLQQFLTAAYACGLLPAWWSPEKELDCLCYSRDGAKWSDLTHPKTYKDIITHYKSTHLEIQLRVFGEGVYG
;
A
#
# COMPACT_ATOMS: atom_id res chain seq x y z
N CYS A 1 -8.70 27.98 -4.35
CA CYS A 1 -9.99 27.46 -3.86
C CYS A 1 -10.53 26.42 -4.82
N SER A 2 -10.81 25.20 -4.36
CA SER A 2 -11.25 24.10 -5.24
C SER A 2 -12.69 24.23 -5.74
N ALA A 3 -13.55 25.03 -5.07
CA ALA A 3 -14.91 25.31 -5.51
C ALA A 3 -14.97 26.50 -6.49
N CYS A 4 -14.61 27.70 -6.04
CA CYS A 4 -14.76 28.94 -6.81
C CYS A 4 -13.53 29.34 -7.64
N LYS A 5 -12.49 28.50 -7.66
CA LYS A 5 -11.26 28.63 -8.47
C LYS A 5 -10.36 29.84 -8.20
N LYS A 6 -10.75 30.77 -7.31
CA LYS A 6 -9.88 31.86 -6.82
C LYS A 6 -8.55 31.33 -6.26
N THR A 7 -7.47 32.00 -6.57
CA THR A 7 -6.08 31.66 -6.19
C THR A 7 -5.66 32.31 -4.87
N GLU A 8 -4.51 31.91 -4.33
CA GLU A 8 -3.97 32.47 -3.07
C GLU A 8 -3.64 33.97 -3.20
N ASN A 9 -3.33 34.43 -4.42
CA ASN A 9 -3.07 35.85 -4.69
C ASN A 9 -4.35 36.71 -4.62
N GLU A 10 -5.52 36.09 -4.78
CA GLU A 10 -6.82 36.78 -4.75
C GLU A 10 -7.49 36.70 -3.38
N ILE A 11 -7.25 35.61 -2.62
CA ILE A 11 -7.88 35.38 -1.33
C ILE A 11 -7.07 34.39 -0.49
N HIS A 12 -7.08 34.58 0.82
CA HIS A 12 -6.51 33.62 1.75
C HIS A 12 -7.23 32.28 1.67
N LEU A 13 -6.49 31.18 1.51
CA LEU A 13 -7.05 29.84 1.45
C LEU A 13 -6.78 29.04 2.71
N LEU A 14 -7.85 28.45 3.23
CA LEU A 14 -7.85 27.54 4.36
C LEU A 14 -7.72 26.09 3.87
N ARG A 15 -6.92 25.31 4.57
CA ARG A 15 -6.80 23.87 4.34
C ARG A 15 -8.00 23.16 4.96
N CYS A 16 -8.50 22.12 4.28
CA CYS A 16 -9.47 21.20 4.87
C CYS A 16 -8.98 20.67 6.22
N GLY A 17 -9.75 20.84 7.29
CA GLY A 17 -9.35 20.43 8.64
C GLY A 17 -9.02 18.95 8.79
N LYS A 18 -9.68 18.08 8.00
CA LYS A 18 -9.44 16.63 8.02
C LYS A 18 -8.22 16.23 7.20
N CYS A 19 -8.25 16.44 5.88
CA CYS A 19 -7.21 15.92 4.98
C CYS A 19 -6.00 16.84 4.82
N LYS A 20 -6.14 18.13 5.11
CA LYS A 20 -5.16 19.21 4.88
C LYS A 20 -4.63 19.32 3.44
N SER A 21 -5.30 18.70 2.47
CA SER A 21 -4.84 18.60 1.08
C SER A 21 -5.51 19.55 0.11
N ILE A 22 -6.77 19.85 0.35
CA ILE A 22 -7.58 20.70 -0.52
C ILE A 22 -7.77 22.05 0.18
N LEU A 23 -7.78 23.10 -0.64
CA LEU A 23 -7.80 24.50 -0.22
C LEU A 23 -9.14 25.16 -0.56
N TYR A 24 -9.72 25.87 0.40
CA TYR A 24 -10.98 26.60 0.27
C TYR A 24 -10.83 28.01 0.84
N CYS A 25 -11.47 29.00 0.21
CA CYS A 25 -11.48 30.34 0.79
C CYS A 25 -12.45 30.46 1.96
N THR A 26 -13.53 29.65 1.99
CA THR A 26 -14.54 29.69 3.05
C THR A 26 -15.16 28.30 3.31
N PRO A 27 -15.82 28.09 4.46
CA PRO A 27 -16.55 26.86 4.76
C PRO A 27 -17.65 26.53 3.74
N GLU A 28 -18.31 27.54 3.16
CA GLU A 28 -19.35 27.36 2.15
C GLU A 28 -18.75 26.76 0.87
N CYS A 29 -17.58 27.24 0.44
CA CYS A 29 -16.86 26.64 -0.68
C CYS A 29 -16.45 25.19 -0.41
N GLN A 30 -16.11 24.85 0.84
CA GLN A 30 -15.86 23.46 1.21
C GLN A 30 -17.13 22.61 1.10
N GLN A 31 -18.28 23.12 1.54
CA GLN A 31 -19.56 22.41 1.48
C GLN A 31 -20.05 22.19 0.05
N THR A 32 -19.92 23.19 -0.82
CA THR A 32 -20.25 23.06 -2.26
C THR A 32 -19.40 22.00 -2.95
N HIS A 33 -18.13 21.90 -2.61
CA HIS A 33 -17.22 20.88 -3.15
C HIS A 33 -17.29 19.56 -2.38
N TRP A 34 -18.15 19.43 -1.36
CA TRP A 34 -18.10 18.31 -0.42
C TRP A 34 -18.44 16.97 -1.08
N GLU A 35 -19.45 16.92 -1.95
CA GLU A 35 -19.87 15.67 -2.59
C GLU A 35 -18.73 15.01 -3.39
N THR A 36 -17.94 15.80 -4.11
CA THR A 36 -16.77 15.30 -4.87
C THR A 36 -15.53 15.14 -3.98
N HIS A 37 -15.40 15.93 -2.92
CA HIS A 37 -14.25 15.88 -2.02
C HIS A 37 -14.32 14.74 -1.00
N LYS A 38 -15.48 14.49 -0.41
CA LYS A 38 -15.74 13.51 0.66
C LYS A 38 -15.15 12.13 0.38
N PRO A 39 -15.31 11.50 -0.80
CA PRO A 39 -14.73 10.18 -1.06
C PRO A 39 -13.19 10.18 -1.04
N LEU A 40 -12.55 11.33 -1.27
CA LEU A 40 -11.09 11.49 -1.31
C LEU A 40 -10.53 12.11 0.00
N CYS A 41 -11.40 12.46 0.95
CA CYS A 41 -11.01 13.23 2.15
C CYS A 41 -10.54 12.32 3.30
N SER A 42 -9.23 12.06 3.33
CA SER A 42 -8.55 11.24 4.35
C SER A 42 -7.47 12.03 5.11
N SER A 43 -7.27 11.76 6.40
CA SER A 43 -6.31 12.52 7.20
C SER A 43 -4.86 12.34 6.69
N PRO A 44 -3.96 13.31 6.93
CA PRO A 44 -2.54 13.16 6.60
C PRO A 44 -1.90 11.93 7.26
N GLN A 45 -2.39 11.53 8.44
CA GLN A 45 -1.96 10.32 9.13
C GLN A 45 -2.41 9.05 8.38
N THR A 46 -3.61 9.06 7.79
CA THR A 46 -4.14 7.98 6.94
C THR A 46 -3.44 7.87 5.58
N ARG A 47 -2.72 8.92 5.13
CA ARG A 47 -2.02 8.90 3.84
C ARG A 47 -0.66 8.24 3.84
N ARG A 48 -0.19 7.77 4.99
CA ARG A 48 1.03 6.96 5.05
C ARG A 48 0.80 5.48 4.77
N ILE A 49 -0.43 4.96 4.97
CA ILE A 49 -0.81 3.60 4.56
C ILE A 49 -2.30 3.61 4.22
N VAL A 50 -2.63 3.47 2.93
CA VAL A 50 -4.00 3.22 2.47
C VAL A 50 -4.46 1.90 3.13
N GLY A 51 -5.43 1.95 4.06
CA GLY A 51 -6.00 0.74 4.69
C GLY A 51 -6.53 0.84 6.12
N TYR A 52 -6.36 1.95 6.83
CA TYR A 52 -6.52 1.99 8.30
C TYR A 52 -7.94 1.97 8.91
N ASN A 53 -9.02 1.78 8.14
CA ASN A 53 -10.36 1.68 8.78
C ASN A 53 -10.91 0.26 8.88
N LYS A 54 -10.35 -0.72 8.15
CA LYS A 54 -10.76 -2.14 8.23
C LYS A 54 -9.60 -3.07 7.78
N PRO A 55 -8.54 -3.22 8.60
CA PRO A 55 -7.27 -3.84 8.18
C PRO A 55 -7.43 -5.24 7.59
N PHE A 56 -8.37 -6.04 8.10
CA PHE A 56 -8.60 -7.42 7.64
C PHE A 56 -9.74 -7.59 6.63
N HIS A 57 -10.60 -6.58 6.45
CA HIS A 57 -11.72 -6.68 5.52
C HIS A 57 -11.26 -6.64 4.06
N GLY A 58 -10.16 -5.92 3.78
CA GLY A 58 -9.54 -5.93 2.46
C GLY A 58 -8.92 -7.28 2.12
N LEU A 59 -8.38 -7.99 3.12
CA LEU A 59 -7.81 -9.33 2.95
C LEU A 59 -8.90 -10.34 2.62
N ARG A 60 -10.00 -10.34 3.37
CA ARG A 60 -11.13 -11.26 3.14
C ARG A 60 -11.83 -11.07 1.79
N ASN A 61 -11.81 -9.85 1.24
CA ASN A 61 -12.50 -9.52 -0.02
C ASN A 61 -11.54 -9.44 -1.22
N ASN A 62 -10.28 -9.87 -1.08
CA ASN A 62 -9.24 -9.75 -2.11
C ASN A 62 -9.09 -8.33 -2.66
N THR A 63 -9.27 -7.33 -1.80
CA THR A 63 -9.10 -5.91 -2.14
C THR A 63 -7.94 -5.26 -1.40
N TRP A 64 -7.12 -6.03 -0.68
CA TRP A 64 -6.06 -5.52 0.18
C TRP A 64 -5.00 -4.71 -0.58
N LEU A 65 -4.71 -5.10 -1.83
CA LEU A 65 -3.79 -4.40 -2.72
C LEU A 65 -4.46 -3.36 -3.65
N LYS A 66 -5.80 -3.29 -3.67
CA LYS A 66 -6.53 -2.40 -4.59
C LYS A 66 -6.33 -0.93 -4.22
N GLY A 67 -6.03 -0.10 -5.22
CA GLY A 67 -5.86 1.35 -5.06
C GLY A 67 -4.54 1.77 -4.40
N ARG A 68 -3.59 0.84 -4.20
CA ARG A 68 -2.24 1.14 -3.76
C ARG A 68 -1.33 1.54 -4.93
N PRO A 69 -0.31 2.39 -4.71
CA PRO A 69 0.73 2.63 -5.70
C PRO A 69 1.45 1.34 -6.09
N GLU A 70 1.88 1.24 -7.34
CA GLU A 70 2.56 0.05 -7.89
C GLU A 70 3.76 -0.39 -7.04
N LEU A 71 4.65 0.54 -6.70
CA LEU A 71 5.84 0.24 -5.88
C LEU A 71 5.51 -0.20 -4.45
N ASP A 72 4.38 0.27 -3.88
CA ASP A 72 3.90 -0.18 -2.57
C ASP A 72 3.43 -1.64 -2.67
N VAL A 73 2.74 -1.99 -3.75
CA VAL A 73 2.31 -3.37 -4.00
C VAL A 73 3.52 -4.31 -4.15
N PHE A 74 4.55 -3.92 -4.91
CA PHE A 74 5.78 -4.73 -5.02
C PHE A 74 6.44 -4.93 -3.66
N THR A 75 6.59 -3.85 -2.89
CA THR A 75 7.20 -3.90 -1.56
C THR A 75 6.44 -4.85 -0.63
N LEU A 76 5.10 -4.76 -0.61
CA LEU A 76 4.26 -5.64 0.21
C LEU A 76 4.34 -7.10 -0.21
N LEU A 77 4.26 -7.41 -1.51
CA LEU A 77 4.34 -8.79 -2.01
C LEU A 77 5.68 -9.44 -1.65
N ILE A 78 6.77 -8.70 -1.83
CA ILE A 78 8.11 -9.17 -1.46
C ILE A 78 8.21 -9.39 0.05
N ASP A 79 7.66 -8.49 0.86
CA ASP A 79 7.72 -8.63 2.32
C ASP A 79 6.82 -9.75 2.85
N VAL A 80 5.70 -10.08 2.18
CA VAL A 80 4.92 -11.30 2.49
C VAL A 80 5.80 -12.54 2.28
N TYR A 81 6.44 -12.65 1.12
CA TYR A 81 7.32 -13.77 0.79
C TYR A 81 8.49 -13.88 1.80
N ARG A 82 9.17 -12.77 2.08
CA ARG A 82 10.29 -12.71 3.04
C ARG A 82 9.87 -13.12 4.44
N LEU A 83 8.73 -12.62 4.92
CA LEU A 83 8.21 -12.96 6.25
C LEU A 83 7.92 -14.47 6.34
N ARG A 84 7.29 -15.04 5.30
CA ARG A 84 6.98 -16.46 5.23
C ARG A 84 8.24 -17.34 5.25
N MET A 85 9.26 -16.96 4.49
CA MET A 85 10.55 -17.67 4.47
C MET A 85 11.25 -17.57 5.82
N SER A 86 11.25 -16.38 6.43
CA SER A 86 11.79 -16.17 7.77
C SER A 86 11.09 -17.05 8.82
N ASP A 87 9.76 -17.18 8.78
CA ASP A 87 9.02 -18.05 9.70
C ASP A 87 9.30 -19.54 9.47
N ALA A 88 9.55 -19.92 8.21
CA ALA A 88 9.92 -21.29 7.83
C ALA A 88 11.39 -21.64 8.13
N GLY A 89 12.21 -20.65 8.50
CA GLY A 89 13.67 -20.81 8.58
C GLY A 89 14.32 -21.10 7.23
N GLN A 90 13.69 -20.69 6.12
CA GLN A 90 14.17 -20.88 4.76
C GLN A 90 14.85 -19.62 4.22
N ALA A 91 15.79 -19.80 3.30
CA ALA A 91 16.41 -18.69 2.59
C ALA A 91 15.42 -18.09 1.58
N THR A 92 15.55 -16.79 1.34
CA THR A 92 14.80 -16.11 0.29
C THR A 92 15.59 -16.19 -1.02
N ASP A 93 14.94 -16.65 -2.08
CA ASP A 93 15.50 -16.67 -3.42
C ASP A 93 14.46 -16.18 -4.44
N GLU A 94 14.94 -15.84 -5.63
CA GLU A 94 14.10 -15.28 -6.68
C GLU A 94 13.13 -16.31 -7.27
N ALA A 95 13.54 -17.57 -7.36
CA ALA A 95 12.68 -18.62 -7.90
C ALA A 95 11.47 -18.85 -6.98
N GLY A 96 11.68 -18.81 -5.66
CA GLY A 96 10.63 -18.86 -4.65
C GLY A 96 9.72 -17.63 -4.70
N LEU A 97 10.28 -16.43 -4.91
CA LEU A 97 9.46 -15.23 -5.11
C LEU A 97 8.60 -15.35 -6.38
N GLN A 98 9.15 -15.83 -7.49
CA GLN A 98 8.41 -16.04 -8.73
C GLN A 98 7.26 -17.04 -8.53
N GLN A 99 7.52 -18.17 -7.87
CA GLN A 99 6.49 -19.16 -7.53
C GLN A 99 5.39 -18.56 -6.66
N PHE A 100 5.75 -17.73 -5.67
CA PHE A 100 4.80 -17.00 -4.85
C PHE A 100 3.90 -16.06 -5.66
N LEU A 101 4.49 -15.26 -6.57
CA LEU A 101 3.74 -14.32 -7.41
C LEU A 101 2.79 -15.06 -8.36
N THR A 102 3.25 -16.16 -8.96
CA THR A 102 2.42 -17.02 -9.82
C THR A 102 1.23 -17.59 -9.03
N ALA A 103 1.45 -18.09 -7.82
CA ALA A 103 0.38 -18.58 -6.95
C ALA A 103 -0.61 -17.46 -6.56
N ALA A 104 -0.10 -16.29 -6.18
CA ALA A 104 -0.94 -15.15 -5.81
C ALA A 104 -1.81 -14.67 -6.99
N TYR A 105 -1.28 -14.72 -8.21
CA TYR A 105 -2.03 -14.44 -9.43
C TYR A 105 -3.14 -15.48 -9.66
N ALA A 106 -2.82 -16.77 -9.54
CA ALA A 106 -3.78 -17.86 -9.70
C ALA A 106 -4.93 -17.80 -8.68
N CYS A 107 -4.65 -17.34 -7.45
CA CYS A 107 -5.65 -17.12 -6.41
C CYS A 107 -6.50 -15.85 -6.61
N GLY A 108 -6.23 -15.03 -7.64
CA GLY A 108 -6.94 -13.78 -7.90
C GLY A 108 -6.73 -12.71 -6.82
N LEU A 109 -5.57 -12.75 -6.14
CA LEU A 109 -5.23 -11.83 -5.05
C LEU A 109 -4.53 -10.57 -5.53
N LEU A 110 -4.00 -10.58 -6.76
CA LEU A 110 -3.26 -9.47 -7.33
C LEU A 110 -4.19 -8.39 -7.93
N PRO A 111 -3.73 -7.12 -8.00
CA PRO A 111 -4.51 -6.04 -8.59
C PRO A 111 -4.86 -6.29 -10.06
N ALA A 112 -5.94 -5.65 -10.54
CA ALA A 112 -6.40 -5.80 -11.92
C ALA A 112 -5.40 -5.31 -13.00
N TRP A 113 -4.44 -4.47 -12.61
CA TRP A 113 -3.36 -4.01 -13.49
C TRP A 113 -2.17 -4.98 -13.54
N TRP A 114 -2.18 -6.04 -12.72
CA TRP A 114 -1.09 -7.00 -12.69
C TRP A 114 -0.98 -7.76 -14.02
N SER A 115 0.25 -7.88 -14.52
CA SER A 115 0.57 -8.55 -15.78
C SER A 115 1.92 -9.28 -15.65
N PRO A 116 2.25 -10.18 -16.60
CA PRO A 116 3.56 -10.84 -16.63
C PRO A 116 4.74 -9.84 -16.66
N GLU A 117 4.58 -8.70 -17.33
CA GLU A 117 5.59 -7.64 -17.33
C GLU A 117 5.77 -7.04 -15.92
N LYS A 118 4.68 -6.89 -15.17
CA LYS A 118 4.73 -6.39 -13.78
C LYS A 118 5.31 -7.40 -12.79
N GLU A 119 5.16 -8.68 -13.07
CA GLU A 119 5.88 -9.72 -12.34
C GLU A 119 7.39 -9.57 -12.54
N LEU A 120 7.84 -9.37 -13.77
CA LEU A 120 9.26 -9.12 -14.07
C LEU A 120 9.77 -7.82 -13.42
N ASP A 121 8.99 -6.74 -13.47
CA ASP A 121 9.31 -5.48 -12.79
C ASP A 121 9.47 -5.70 -11.28
N CYS A 122 8.60 -6.51 -10.67
CA CYS A 122 8.65 -6.85 -9.25
C CYS A 122 9.89 -7.67 -8.89
N LEU A 123 10.26 -8.66 -9.73
CA LEU A 123 11.50 -9.43 -9.56
C LEU A 123 12.73 -8.52 -9.67
N CYS A 124 12.78 -7.64 -10.67
CA CYS A 124 13.83 -6.63 -10.80
C CYS A 124 13.90 -5.71 -9.57
N TYR A 125 12.75 -5.26 -9.05
CA TYR A 125 12.67 -4.45 -7.84
C TYR A 125 13.23 -5.18 -6.60
N SER A 126 13.06 -6.49 -6.52
CA SER A 126 13.58 -7.33 -5.43
C SER A 126 15.11 -7.53 -5.43
N ARG A 127 15.78 -7.18 -6.55
CA ARG A 127 17.25 -7.22 -6.71
C ARG A 127 17.94 -5.89 -6.41
N ASP A 128 17.16 -4.82 -6.21
CA ASP A 128 17.69 -3.48 -6.02
C ASP A 128 18.23 -3.32 -4.60
N GLY A 129 19.51 -3.62 -4.42
CA GLY A 129 20.21 -3.59 -3.12
C GLY A 129 20.22 -2.23 -2.40
N ALA A 130 19.77 -1.16 -3.06
CA ALA A 130 19.58 0.15 -2.43
C ALA A 130 18.21 0.28 -1.72
N LYS A 131 17.28 -0.65 -1.96
CA LYS A 131 15.89 -0.58 -1.48
C LYS A 131 15.61 -1.56 -0.34
N TRP A 132 14.56 -1.26 0.42
CA TRP A 132 14.11 -2.05 1.56
C TRP A 132 13.79 -3.52 1.21
N SER A 133 13.18 -3.72 0.03
CA SER A 133 12.67 -5.02 -0.44
C SER A 133 13.72 -5.90 -1.12
N ASP A 134 15.00 -5.62 -0.90
CA ASP A 134 16.09 -6.43 -1.41
C ASP A 134 16.13 -7.84 -0.77
N LEU A 135 16.17 -8.87 -1.62
CA LEU A 135 16.27 -10.27 -1.19
C LEU A 135 17.70 -10.68 -0.80
N THR A 136 18.72 -9.94 -1.23
CA THR A 136 20.13 -10.28 -0.93
C THR A 136 20.51 -10.01 0.54
N HIS A 137 19.71 -9.20 1.24
CA HIS A 137 19.86 -8.91 2.66
C HIS A 137 18.63 -9.37 3.44
N PRO A 138 18.66 -10.58 4.03
CA PRO A 138 17.55 -11.12 4.82
C PRO A 138 17.18 -10.14 5.95
N LYS A 139 15.88 -9.83 6.06
CA LYS A 139 15.33 -8.99 7.12
C LYS A 139 14.58 -9.89 8.08
N THR A 140 14.75 -9.65 9.37
CA THR A 140 13.99 -10.34 10.42
C THR A 140 12.58 -9.77 10.52
N TYR A 141 11.66 -10.52 11.14
CA TYR A 141 10.33 -10.00 11.46
C TYR A 141 10.38 -8.67 12.26
N LYS A 142 11.39 -8.51 13.13
CA LYS A 142 11.60 -7.27 13.90
C LYS A 142 11.94 -6.09 13.00
N ASP A 143 12.69 -6.32 11.94
CA ASP A 143 13.04 -5.28 10.97
C ASP A 143 11.78 -4.83 10.22
N ILE A 144 10.91 -5.77 9.83
CA ILE A 144 9.62 -5.48 9.18
C ILE A 144 8.72 -4.63 10.10
N ILE A 145 8.57 -5.01 11.37
CA ILE A 145 7.81 -4.23 12.36
C ILE A 145 8.40 -2.81 12.50
N THR A 146 9.73 -2.71 12.56
CA THR A 146 10.43 -1.43 12.71
C THR A 146 10.25 -0.53 11.48
N HIS A 147 10.32 -1.11 10.28
CA HIS A 147 10.16 -0.39 9.02
C HIS A 147 8.75 0.19 8.89
N TYR A 148 7.73 -0.64 9.09
CA TYR A 148 6.33 -0.23 8.90
C TYR A 148 5.73 0.49 10.11
N LYS A 149 6.38 0.42 11.27
CA LYS A 149 5.93 1.02 12.53
C LYS A 149 4.48 0.65 12.88
N SER A 150 4.07 -0.56 12.48
CA SER A 150 2.70 -1.04 12.62
C SER A 150 2.67 -2.54 12.89
N THR A 151 2.14 -2.91 14.06
CA THR A 151 1.91 -4.32 14.45
C THR A 151 0.78 -4.96 13.64
N HIS A 152 -0.22 -4.17 13.21
CA HIS A 152 -1.32 -4.69 12.40
C HIS A 152 -0.89 -5.05 10.97
N LEU A 153 0.16 -4.42 10.43
CA LEU A 153 0.60 -4.73 9.08
C LEU A 153 1.33 -6.08 9.01
N GLU A 154 2.13 -6.41 10.03
CA GLU A 154 2.74 -7.74 10.15
C GLU A 154 1.68 -8.86 10.08
N ILE A 155 0.60 -8.72 10.86
CA ILE A 155 -0.51 -9.70 10.85
C ILE A 155 -1.18 -9.72 9.46
N GLN A 156 -1.34 -8.58 8.80
CA GLN A 156 -1.91 -8.54 7.45
C GLN A 156 -1.02 -9.27 6.42
N LEU A 157 0.31 -9.13 6.52
CA LEU A 157 1.26 -9.83 5.65
C LEU A 157 1.12 -11.35 5.82
N ARG A 158 1.04 -11.83 7.07
CA ARG A 158 0.85 -13.25 7.39
C ARG A 158 -0.47 -13.78 6.83
N VAL A 159 -1.57 -13.07 7.06
CA VAL A 159 -2.91 -13.46 6.57
C VAL A 159 -2.98 -13.45 5.04
N PHE A 160 -2.34 -12.48 4.38
CA PHE A 160 -2.24 -12.48 2.91
C PHE A 160 -1.44 -13.69 2.42
N GLY A 161 -0.31 -13.99 3.07
CA GLY A 161 0.52 -15.15 2.76
C GLY A 161 -0.23 -16.47 2.88
N GLU A 162 -1.03 -16.66 3.93
CA GLU A 162 -1.91 -17.84 4.06
C GLU A 162 -2.89 -17.95 2.89
N GLY A 163 -3.47 -16.83 2.44
CA GLY A 163 -4.35 -16.82 1.26
C GLY A 163 -3.69 -17.27 -0.04
N VAL A 164 -2.35 -17.17 -0.15
CA VAL A 164 -1.58 -17.60 -1.34
C VAL A 164 -1.19 -19.08 -1.26
N TYR A 165 -0.78 -19.55 -0.09
CA TYR A 165 -0.21 -20.90 0.07
C TYR A 165 -1.23 -21.97 0.49
N GLY A 166 -2.36 -21.58 1.09
CA GLY A 166 -3.32 -22.52 1.69
C GLY A 166 -2.97 -22.87 3.13
#